data_AF-A0A925HXM4-F1
#
_entry.id   AF-A0A925HXM4-F1
#
_cell.length_a   1.000
_cell.length_b   1.000
_cell.length_c   1.000
_cell.angle_alpha   90.00
_cell.angle_beta   90.00
_cell.angle_gamma   90.00
#
_symmetry.space_group_name_H-M   'P 1'
#
loop_
_entity.id
_entity.type
_entity.pdbx_description
1 polymer ?
#
loop_
_entity_poly.entity_id
_entity_poly.type
_entity_poly.pdbx_seq_one_letter_code
_entity_poly.pdbx_strand_id
1 'polypeptide(L)' 'RSMWALGRKGRLRLLILAGTAVSDSHLKDLDRLENTDVIDLRRTKVTRAGVESLQRALPKCKIVR' A
#
# COMPACT_ATOMS: atom_id res chain seq x y z
N ARG A 1 -16.49 -14.00 2.24
CA ARG A 1 -16.83 -12.74 2.95
C ARG A 1 -15.69 -11.75 2.69
N SER A 2 -15.74 -11.13 1.52
CA SER A 2 -14.69 -10.25 1.00
C SER A 2 -14.86 -8.87 1.63
N MET A 3 -14.01 -8.53 2.60
CA MET A 3 -14.08 -7.28 3.37
C MET A 3 -13.30 -6.17 2.66
N TRP A 4 -13.71 -5.84 1.43
CA TRP A 4 -13.17 -4.73 0.64
C TRP A 4 -14.17 -3.57 0.65
N ALA A 5 -14.55 -3.13 1.85
CA ALA A 5 -15.23 -1.85 1.98
C ALA A 5 -14.16 -0.78 2.09
N LEU A 6 -14.20 0.24 1.23
CA LEU A 6 -14.14 1.66 1.62
C LEU A 6 -14.14 2.56 0.37
N GLY A 7 -15.35 2.96 -0.01
CA GLY A 7 -15.57 4.19 -0.76
C GLY A 7 -15.60 5.39 0.20
N ARG A 8 -14.94 6.48 -0.21
CA ARG A 8 -15.41 7.89 -0.14
C ARG A 8 -14.21 8.82 -0.42
N LYS A 9 -14.32 9.60 -1.50
CA LYS A 9 -13.47 10.78 -1.75
C LYS A 9 -13.63 11.74 -0.56
N GLY A 10 -12.54 12.04 0.15
CA GLY A 10 -12.51 12.96 1.30
C GLY A 10 -12.07 12.38 2.65
N ARG A 11 -11.54 11.15 2.72
CA ARG A 11 -10.93 10.58 3.93
C ARG A 11 -9.55 10.03 3.60
N LEU A 12 -8.56 10.42 4.41
CA LEU A 12 -7.22 9.82 4.41
C LEU A 12 -7.35 8.29 4.36
N ARG A 13 -6.87 7.67 3.28
CA ARG A 13 -6.87 6.20 3.18
C ARG A 13 -5.56 5.68 3.71
N LEU A 14 -5.62 5.18 4.95
CA LEU A 14 -4.55 4.43 5.58
C LEU A 14 -4.74 2.94 5.28
N LEU A 15 -3.78 2.35 4.57
CA LEU A 15 -3.70 0.91 4.33
C LEU A 15 -2.64 0.30 5.25
N ILE A 16 -3.06 -0.50 6.22
CA ILE A 16 -2.15 -1.19 7.13
C ILE A 16 -1.93 -2.61 6.61
N LEU A 17 -0.71 -2.88 6.15
CA LEU A 17 -0.24 -4.21 5.78
C LEU A 17 0.80 -4.73 6.78
N ALA A 18 0.97 -4.04 7.91
CA ALA A 18 2.00 -4.36 8.87
C ALA A 18 1.84 -5.79 9.43
N GLY A 19 2.93 -6.56 9.40
CA GLY A 19 2.94 -7.96 9.85
C GLY A 19 2.25 -8.96 8.92
N THR A 20 1.85 -8.54 7.71
CA THR A 20 1.33 -9.46 6.69
C THR A 20 2.46 -10.06 5.85
N ALA A 21 2.21 -11.23 5.25
CA ALA A 21 3.15 -11.90 4.35
C ALA A 21 3.17 -11.29 2.93
N VAL A 22 3.04 -9.97 2.82
CA VAL A 22 3.14 -9.23 1.55
C VAL A 22 4.60 -9.17 1.10
N SER A 23 4.81 -9.33 -0.21
CA SER A 23 6.09 -9.36 -0.92
C SER A 23 5.99 -8.51 -2.18
N ASP A 24 7.12 -8.23 -2.82
CA ASP A 24 7.19 -7.35 -4.00
C ASP A 24 6.24 -7.77 -5.13
N SER A 25 5.97 -9.07 -5.27
CA SER A 25 5.01 -9.63 -6.23
C SER A 25 3.58 -9.11 -6.04
N HIS A 26 3.18 -8.84 -4.79
CA HIS A 26 1.84 -8.38 -4.44
C HIS A 26 1.70 -6.85 -4.52
N LEU A 27 2.80 -6.11 -4.71
CA LEU A 27 2.76 -4.65 -4.85
C LEU A 27 2.14 -4.19 -6.16
N LYS A 28 2.23 -5.02 -7.22
CA LYS A 28 1.63 -4.72 -8.53
C LYS A 28 0.12 -4.52 -8.47
N ASP A 29 -0.55 -5.17 -7.52
CA ASP A 29 -1.99 -5.01 -7.30
C ASP A 29 -2.30 -3.74 -6.50
N LEU A 30 -1.35 -3.24 -5.70
CA LEU A 30 -1.47 -2.01 -4.93
C LEU A 30 -1.31 -0.75 -5.79
N ASP A 31 -0.66 -0.84 -6.94
CA ASP A 31 -0.51 0.27 -7.91
C ASP A 31 -1.87 0.82 -8.39
N ARG A 32 -2.93 0.01 -8.32
CA ARG A 32 -4.31 0.41 -8.68
C ARG A 32 -5.00 1.26 -7.62
N LEU A 33 -4.37 1.43 -6.45
CA LEU A 33 -4.93 2.18 -5.34
C LEU A 33 -4.57 3.68 -5.45
N GLU A 34 -5.03 4.32 -6.53
CA GLU A 34 -4.76 5.73 -6.88
C GLU A 34 -5.18 6.77 -5.81
N ASN A 35 -5.84 6.34 -4.75
CA ASN A 35 -6.38 7.22 -3.72
C ASN A 35 -5.94 6.83 -2.30
N THR A 36 -4.83 6.12 -2.15
CA THR A 36 -4.24 5.81 -0.83
C THR A 36 -3.25 6.88 -0.44
N ASP A 37 -3.38 7.42 0.77
CA ASP A 37 -2.50 8.49 1.25
C ASP A 37 -1.35 7.93 2.08
N VAL A 38 -1.58 6.85 2.83
CA VAL A 38 -0.56 6.22 3.69
C VAL A 38 -0.62 4.71 3.58
N ILE A 39 0.52 4.06 3.35
CA ILE A 39 0.68 2.61 3.37
C ILE A 39 1.70 2.24 4.45
N ASP A 40 1.30 1.39 5.40
CA ASP A 40 2.18 0.84 6.43
C ASP A 40 2.63 -0.58 6.05
N LEU A 41 3.92 -0.72 5.74
CA LEU A 41 4.60 -1.96 5.35
C LEU A 41 5.54 -2.48 6.46
N ARG A 42 5.40 -2.02 7.71
CA ARG A 42 6.24 -2.50 8.82
C ARG A 42 6.14 -4.01 8.99
N ARG A 43 7.27 -4.67 9.23
CA ARG A 43 7.32 -6.14 9.41
C ARG A 43 6.73 -6.95 8.23
N THR A 44 6.81 -6.43 7.01
CA THR A 44 6.49 -7.17 5.77
C THR A 44 7.75 -7.73 5.10
N LYS A 45 7.59 -8.56 4.06
CA LYS A 45 8.71 -9.08 3.23
C LYS A 45 9.00 -8.19 2.02
N VAL A 46 8.45 -6.97 1.98
CA VAL A 46 8.68 -6.03 0.89
C VAL A 46 10.11 -5.51 0.93
N THR A 47 10.82 -5.60 -0.19
CA THR A 47 12.20 -5.11 -0.31
C THR A 47 12.23 -3.60 -0.52
N ARG A 48 13.40 -2.98 -0.36
CA ARG A 48 13.60 -1.56 -0.68
C ARG A 48 13.24 -1.26 -2.14
N ALA A 49 13.61 -2.14 -3.07
CA ALA A 49 13.27 -2.00 -4.48
C ALA A 49 11.76 -2.05 -4.73
N GLY A 50 11.05 -2.93 -4.02
CA GLY A 50 9.59 -2.97 -4.02
C GLY A 50 8.96 -1.66 -3.55
N VAL A 51 9.45 -1.09 -2.44
CA VAL A 51 9.00 0.23 -1.94
C VAL A 51 9.26 1.33 -2.97
N GLU A 52 10.44 1.38 -3.58
CA GLU A 52 10.77 2.39 -4.59
C GLU A 52 9.87 2.27 -5.83
N SER A 53 9.54 1.05 -6.25
CA SER A 53 8.58 0.81 -7.32
C SER A 53 7.18 1.30 -6.94
N LEU A 54 6.71 0.97 -5.73
CA LEU A 54 5.40 1.40 -5.23
C LEU A 54 5.33 2.93 -5.08
N GLN A 55 6.42 3.57 -4.64
CA GLN A 55 6.51 5.03 -4.53
C GLN A 55 6.48 5.71 -5.91
N ARG A 56 7.05 5.07 -6.95
CA ARG A 56 6.94 5.58 -8.33
C ARG A 56 5.54 5.44 -8.89
N ALA A 57 4.85 4.34 -8.59
CA ALA A 57 3.47 4.12 -9.02
C ALA A 57 2.47 5.02 -8.28
N LEU A 58 2.69 5.25 -6.98
CA LEU A 58 1.87 6.10 -6.11
C LEU A 58 2.70 7.28 -5.55
N PRO A 59 3.09 8.26 -6.39
CA PRO A 59 3.98 9.34 -6.00
C PRO A 59 3.42 10.25 -4.90
N LYS A 60 2.09 10.26 -4.72
CA LYS A 60 1.40 11.04 -3.69
C LYS A 60 1.16 10.26 -2.39
N CYS A 61 1.45 8.96 -2.37
CA CYS A 61 1.27 8.11 -1.19
C CYS A 61 2.51 8.14 -0.30
N LYS A 62 2.31 8.20 1.02
CA LYS A 62 3.36 8.11 2.03
C LYS A 62 3.54 6.65 2.46
N ILE A 63 4.71 6.09 2.23
CA ILE A 63 5.02 4.72 2.64
C ILE A 63 5.78 4.75 3.97
N VAL A 64 5.31 3.95 4.94
CA VAL A 64 5.92 3.77 6.27
C VAL A 64 6.42 2.34 6.38
N ARG A 65 7.64 2.13 6.88
CA ARG A 65 8.29 0.81 6.97
C ARG A 65 8.95 0.59 8.32
#